data_AF-A0A9J6GF21-F1
#
_entry.id   AF-A0A9J6GF21-F1
#
_cell.length_a   1.000
_cell.length_b   1.000
_cell.length_c   1.000
_cell.angle_alpha   90.00
_cell.angle_beta   90.00
_cell.angle_gamma   90.00
#
_symmetry.space_group_name_H-M   'P 1'
#
loop_
_entity.id
_entity.type
_entity.pdbx_description
1 polymer ?
#
loop_
_entity_poly.entity_id
_entity_poly.type
_entity_poly.pdbx_seq_one_letter_code
_entity_poly.pdbx_strand_id
1 'polypeptide(L)'
;MGPTVAALSKELEEFKNTVETKLLDLSHALESVKLSVVTCNPADVRMLENEVVELKKSMDFINKEFEAGKSENAALAAKNKKLEENNDTLMRKVAQLEQYSRLNNLEIKGVPVTQGEDCEKIVACLGERIGCP
;
A
#
# COMPACT_ATOMS: atom_id res chain seq x y z
N MET A 1 2.50 -27.08 -92.52
CA MET A 1 3.03 -26.54 -91.25
C MET A 1 2.17 -25.39 -90.75
N GLY A 2 0.87 -25.60 -90.52
CA GLY A 2 -0.09 -24.56 -90.11
C GLY A 2 -0.71 -24.63 -88.70
N PRO A 3 -0.69 -25.75 -87.94
CA PRO A 3 -1.39 -25.82 -86.65
C PRO A 3 -0.59 -25.26 -85.45
N THR A 4 0.71 -25.05 -85.58
CA THR A 4 1.59 -24.66 -84.46
C THR A 4 1.50 -23.19 -84.07
N VAL A 5 1.30 -22.29 -85.04
CA VAL A 5 1.25 -20.83 -84.79
C VAL A 5 -0.07 -20.42 -84.14
N ALA A 6 -1.18 -21.04 -84.54
CA ALA A 6 -2.50 -20.78 -83.96
C ALA A 6 -2.59 -21.27 -82.51
N ALA A 7 -1.97 -22.41 -82.19
CA ALA A 7 -1.89 -22.93 -80.83
C ALA A 7 -1.07 -21.99 -79.92
N LEU A 8 0.09 -21.53 -80.37
CA LEU A 8 0.93 -20.58 -79.64
C LEU A 8 0.24 -19.23 -79.43
N SER A 9 -0.52 -18.74 -80.41
CA SER A 9 -1.29 -17.49 -80.27
C SER A 9 -2.40 -17.61 -79.24
N LYS A 10 -3.02 -18.78 -79.11
CA LYS A 10 -4.07 -19.04 -78.13
C LYS A 10 -3.49 -19.12 -76.71
N GLU A 11 -2.40 -19.85 -76.54
CA GLU A 11 -1.68 -19.94 -75.25
C GLU A 11 -1.19 -18.56 -74.78
N LEU A 12 -0.73 -17.70 -75.70
CA LEU A 12 -0.30 -16.35 -75.38
C LEU A 12 -1.46 -15.47 -74.88
N GLU A 13 -2.64 -15.56 -75.50
CA GLU A 13 -3.82 -14.80 -75.06
C GLU A 13 -4.35 -15.31 -73.72
N GLU A 14 -4.34 -16.63 -73.49
CA GLU A 14 -4.68 -17.22 -72.19
C GLU A 14 -3.72 -16.79 -71.08
N PHE A 15 -2.41 -16.75 -71.37
CA PHE A 15 -1.40 -16.26 -70.44
C PHE A 15 -1.61 -14.78 -70.12
N LYS A 16 -1.85 -13.94 -71.13
CA LYS A 16 -2.13 -12.51 -70.97
C LYS A 16 -3.36 -12.27 -70.09
N ASN A 17 -4.48 -12.95 -70.38
CA ASN A 17 -5.70 -12.84 -69.57
C ASN A 17 -5.48 -13.28 -68.12
N THR A 18 -4.65 -14.32 -67.91
CA THR A 18 -4.28 -14.79 -66.57
C THR A 18 -3.46 -13.75 -65.81
N VAL A 19 -2.50 -13.12 -66.48
CA VAL A 19 -1.68 -12.05 -65.90
C VAL A 19 -2.55 -10.85 -65.54
N GLU A 20 -3.42 -10.40 -66.45
CA GLU A 20 -4.32 -9.27 -66.22
C GLU A 20 -5.26 -9.51 -65.03
N THR A 21 -5.84 -10.72 -64.93
CA THR A 21 -6.71 -11.09 -63.80
C THR A 21 -5.95 -11.06 -62.48
N LYS A 22 -4.74 -11.65 -62.43
CA LYS A 22 -3.91 -11.63 -61.22
C LYS A 22 -3.47 -10.23 -60.82
N LEU A 23 -3.22 -9.35 -61.79
CA LEU A 23 -2.86 -7.96 -61.55
C LEU A 23 -4.03 -7.19 -60.92
N LEU A 24 -5.25 -7.46 -61.39
CA LEU A 24 -6.48 -6.91 -60.84
C LEU A 24 -6.70 -7.40 -59.39
N ASP A 25 -6.54 -8.70 -59.15
CA ASP A 25 -6.68 -9.30 -57.81
C ASP A 25 -5.67 -8.72 -56.82
N LEU A 26 -4.41 -8.56 -57.25
CA LEU A 26 -3.36 -7.92 -56.43
C LEU A 26 -3.68 -6.45 -56.15
N SER A 27 -4.24 -5.72 -57.12
CA SER A 27 -4.67 -4.34 -56.93
C SER A 27 -5.76 -4.24 -55.86
N HIS A 28 -6.77 -5.11 -55.92
CA HIS A 28 -7.84 -5.17 -54.93
C HIS A 28 -7.33 -5.57 -53.54
N ALA A 29 -6.44 -6.56 -53.46
CA ALA A 29 -5.82 -6.97 -52.20
C ALA A 29 -5.00 -5.83 -51.58
N LEU A 30 -4.22 -5.09 -52.38
CA LEU A 30 -3.43 -3.96 -51.92
C LEU A 30 -4.32 -2.83 -51.37
N GLU A 31 -5.44 -2.54 -52.03
CA GLU A 31 -6.37 -1.52 -51.59
C GLU A 31 -7.08 -1.90 -50.29
N SER A 32 -7.45 -3.17 -50.14
CA SER A 32 -7.99 -3.72 -48.89
C SER A 32 -6.97 -3.63 -47.73
N VAL A 33 -5.72 -4.00 -47.97
CA VAL A 33 -4.65 -3.87 -46.97
C VAL A 33 -4.43 -2.41 -46.60
N LYS A 34 -4.38 -1.51 -47.58
CA LYS A 34 -4.22 -0.08 -47.36
C LYS A 34 -5.36 0.47 -46.50
N LEU A 35 -6.59 0.05 -46.73
CA LEU A 35 -7.73 0.43 -45.89
C LEU A 35 -7.56 -0.10 -44.46
N SER A 36 -7.18 -1.36 -44.27
CA SER A 36 -6.98 -1.98 -42.94
C SER A 36 -5.83 -1.39 -42.13
N VAL A 37 -4.77 -0.91 -42.79
CA VAL A 37 -3.65 -0.22 -42.13
C VAL A 37 -4.04 1.23 -41.78
N VAL A 38 -4.92 1.84 -42.58
CA VAL A 38 -5.44 3.20 -42.36
C VAL A 38 -6.60 3.25 -41.35
N THR A 39 -7.25 2.12 -41.04
CA THR A 39 -8.36 2.07 -40.06
C THR A 39 -7.95 2.32 -38.61
N CYS A 40 -6.66 2.41 -38.29
CA CYS A 40 -6.24 3.02 -37.03
C CYS A 40 -6.44 4.54 -37.18
N ASN A 41 -7.62 5.04 -36.80
CA ASN A 41 -7.91 6.47 -36.80
C ASN A 41 -6.83 7.19 -35.98
N PRO A 42 -6.04 8.10 -36.58
CA PRO A 42 -4.98 8.81 -35.87
C PRO A 42 -5.48 9.60 -34.66
N ALA A 43 -6.76 9.95 -34.62
CA ALA A 43 -7.38 10.57 -33.46
C ALA A 43 -7.43 9.62 -32.24
N ASP A 44 -7.80 8.36 -32.45
CA ASP A 44 -7.93 7.36 -31.37
C ASP A 44 -6.56 7.03 -30.77
N VAL A 45 -5.52 6.95 -31.61
CA VAL A 45 -4.13 6.76 -31.15
C VAL A 45 -3.68 7.95 -30.29
N ARG A 46 -3.97 9.18 -30.71
CA ARG A 46 -3.65 10.39 -29.92
C ARG A 46 -4.43 10.45 -28.60
N MET A 47 -5.68 9.99 -28.58
CA MET A 47 -6.46 9.89 -27.35
C MET A 47 -5.83 8.91 -26.37
N LEU A 48 -5.45 7.72 -26.84
CA LEU A 48 -4.73 6.74 -26.03
C LEU A 48 -3.40 7.27 -25.52
N GLU A 49 -2.64 8.01 -26.34
CA GLU A 49 -1.40 8.66 -25.90
C GLU A 49 -1.65 9.64 -24.75
N ASN A 50 -2.71 10.44 -24.83
CA ASN A 50 -3.08 11.37 -23.77
C ASN A 50 -3.49 10.64 -22.49
N GLU A 51 -4.33 9.61 -22.58
CA GLU A 51 -4.73 8.79 -21.43
C GLU A 51 -3.51 8.13 -20.76
N VAL A 52 -2.56 7.61 -21.54
CA VAL A 52 -1.30 7.05 -21.03
C VAL A 52 -0.47 8.10 -20.32
N VAL A 53 -0.41 9.33 -20.84
CA VAL A 53 0.30 10.44 -20.18
C VAL A 53 -0.38 10.82 -18.85
N GLU A 54 -1.71 10.87 -18.80
CA GLU A 54 -2.47 11.15 -17.58
C GLU A 54 -2.31 10.05 -16.55
N LEU A 55 -2.38 8.78 -16.97
CA LEU A 55 -2.13 7.63 -16.10
C LEU A 55 -0.73 7.66 -15.51
N LYS A 56 0.29 8.01 -16.29
CA LYS A 56 1.67 8.19 -15.78
C LYS A 56 1.73 9.26 -14.69
N LYS A 57 1.11 10.42 -14.92
CA LYS A 57 1.05 11.50 -13.92
C LYS A 57 0.34 11.04 -12.64
N SER A 58 -0.78 10.32 -12.79
CA SER A 58 -1.52 9.77 -11.65
C SER A 58 -0.68 8.76 -10.87
N MET A 59 0.04 7.88 -11.56
CA MET A 59 0.91 6.89 -10.95
C MET A 59 2.09 7.53 -10.21
N ASP A 60 2.73 8.54 -10.79
CA ASP A 60 3.82 9.29 -10.15
C ASP A 60 3.33 10.00 -8.88
N PHE A 61 2.13 10.59 -8.93
CA PHE A 61 1.49 11.21 -7.77
C PHE A 61 1.21 10.18 -6.66
N ILE A 62 0.57 9.06 -7.00
CA ILE A 62 0.25 8.00 -6.04
C ILE A 62 1.54 7.43 -5.42
N ASN A 63 2.58 7.19 -6.21
CA ASN A 63 3.86 6.70 -5.69
C ASN A 63 4.49 7.68 -4.70
N LYS A 64 4.42 8.98 -4.99
CA LYS A 64 4.93 10.02 -4.09
C LYS A 64 4.16 10.03 -2.76
N GLU A 65 2.82 10.02 -2.81
CA GLU A 65 1.98 9.99 -1.61
C GLU A 65 2.17 8.69 -0.82
N PHE A 66 2.34 7.56 -1.52
CA PHE A 66 2.60 6.27 -0.90
C PHE A 66 3.93 6.25 -0.13
N GLU A 67 5.02 6.73 -0.73
CA GLU A 67 6.32 6.79 -0.05
C GLU A 67 6.31 7.81 1.10
N ALA A 68 5.60 8.94 0.95
CA ALA A 68 5.39 9.90 2.04
C ALA A 68 4.65 9.26 3.22
N GLY A 69 3.51 8.60 2.97
CA GLY A 69 2.72 7.93 4.01
C GLY A 69 3.47 6.77 4.68
N LYS A 70 4.26 6.01 3.91
CA LYS A 70 5.12 4.96 4.44
C LYS A 70 6.20 5.51 5.37
N SER A 71 6.83 6.63 5.00
CA SER A 71 7.82 7.31 5.84
C SER A 71 7.20 7.84 7.14
N GLU A 72 6.03 8.48 7.06
CA GLU A 72 5.28 8.97 8.23
C GLU A 72 4.89 7.83 9.15
N ASN A 73 4.38 6.72 8.61
CA ASN A 73 3.98 5.56 9.39
C ASN A 73 5.18 4.93 10.14
N ALA A 74 6.35 4.85 9.49
CA ALA A 74 7.57 4.39 10.14
C ALA A 74 8.01 5.32 11.28
N ALA A 75 7.91 6.64 11.08
CA ALA A 75 8.22 7.64 12.12
C ALA A 75 7.25 7.55 13.31
N LEU A 76 5.95 7.40 13.04
CA LEU A 76 4.92 7.23 14.07
C LEU A 76 5.11 5.94 14.86
N ALA A 77 5.41 4.83 14.19
CA ALA A 77 5.69 3.55 14.85
C ALA A 77 6.90 3.66 15.79
N ALA A 78 7.98 4.31 15.36
CA ALA A 78 9.16 4.55 16.19
C ALA A 78 8.83 5.43 17.40
N LYS A 79 8.01 6.47 17.22
CA LYS A 79 7.57 7.37 18.28
C LYS A 79 6.69 6.63 19.30
N ASN A 80 5.75 5.81 18.85
CA ASN A 80 4.88 5.02 19.73
C ASN A 80 5.70 4.06 20.58
N LYS A 81 6.62 3.30 19.97
CA LYS A 81 7.52 2.42 20.72
C LYS A 81 8.30 3.15 21.81
N LYS A 82 8.85 4.33 21.49
CA LYS A 82 9.57 5.16 22.47
C LYS A 82 8.66 5.66 23.60
N LEU A 83 7.41 6.00 23.28
CA LEU A 83 6.43 6.42 24.28
C LEU A 83 6.04 5.27 25.20
N GLU A 84 5.87 4.05 24.67
CA GLU A 84 5.62 2.84 25.46
C GLU A 84 6.77 2.56 26.43
N GLU A 85 8.02 2.56 25.95
CA GLU A 85 9.21 2.36 26.78
C GLU A 85 9.33 3.42 27.91
N ASN A 86 9.02 4.68 27.58
CA ASN A 86 9.00 5.75 28.56
C ASN A 86 7.90 5.55 29.61
N ASN A 87 6.70 5.16 29.17
CA ASN A 87 5.57 4.91 30.06
C ASN A 87 5.89 3.77 31.03
N ASP A 88 6.42 2.65 30.53
CA ASP A 88 6.86 1.51 31.35
C ASP A 88 7.93 1.89 32.37
N THR A 89 8.84 2.78 31.98
CA THR A 89 9.87 3.30 32.88
C THR A 89 9.26 4.20 33.96
N LEU A 90 8.33 5.08 33.60
CA LEU A 90 7.67 5.98 34.54
C LEU A 90 6.78 5.20 35.51
N MET A 91 6.02 4.22 35.04
CA MET A 91 5.20 3.35 35.91
C MET A 91 6.05 2.64 36.96
N ARG A 92 7.22 2.09 36.57
CA ARG A 92 8.15 1.48 37.52
C ARG A 92 8.69 2.48 38.54
N LYS A 93 9.01 3.71 38.13
CA LYS A 93 9.46 4.77 39.05
C LYS A 93 8.37 5.17 40.03
N VAL A 94 7.13 5.31 39.57
CA VAL A 94 5.98 5.61 40.43
C VAL A 94 5.80 4.51 41.46
N ALA A 95 5.79 3.24 41.05
CA ALA A 95 5.67 2.11 41.97
C ALA A 95 6.79 2.09 43.03
N GLN A 96 8.03 2.39 42.63
CA GLN A 96 9.16 2.51 43.57
C GLN A 96 8.97 3.65 44.56
N LEU A 97 8.51 4.81 44.10
CA LEU A 97 8.24 5.96 44.97
C LEU A 97 7.09 5.68 45.94
N GLU A 98 6.04 5.00 45.49
CA GLU A 98 4.94 4.57 46.34
C GLU A 98 5.43 3.62 47.43
N GLN A 99 6.22 2.61 47.07
CA GLN A 99 6.83 1.69 48.02
C GLN A 99 7.75 2.42 49.00
N TYR A 100 8.60 3.32 48.51
CA TYR A 100 9.51 4.11 49.34
C TYR A 100 8.76 5.01 50.34
N SER A 101 7.68 5.67 49.91
CA SER A 101 6.88 6.51 50.80
C SER A 101 6.20 5.74 51.94
N ARG A 102 5.96 4.43 51.74
CA ARG A 102 5.35 3.54 52.72
C ARG A 102 6.38 2.75 53.54
N LEU A 103 7.66 2.91 53.27
CA LEU A 103 8.72 2.09 53.86
C LEU A 103 8.72 2.09 55.39
N ASN A 104 8.40 3.24 55.99
CA ASN A 104 8.36 3.42 57.44
C ASN A 104 6.92 3.46 58.00
N ASN A 105 5.93 3.10 57.18
CA ASN A 105 4.53 3.08 57.62
C ASN A 105 4.21 1.68 58.15
N LEU A 106 3.56 1.62 59.31
CA LEU A 106 3.02 0.40 59.88
C LEU A 106 1.50 0.40 59.72
N GLU A 107 0.95 -0.64 59.09
CA GLU A 107 -0.50 -0.83 58.99
C GLU A 107 -0.97 -1.75 60.13
N ILE A 108 -1.84 -1.23 61.01
CA ILE A 108 -2.43 -2.00 62.12
C ILE A 108 -3.88 -2.32 61.74
N LYS A 109 -4.17 -3.61 61.51
CA LYS A 109 -5.50 -4.08 61.14
C LYS A 109 -6.27 -4.57 62.36
N GLY A 110 -7.60 -4.43 62.30
CA GLY A 110 -8.50 -4.94 63.34
C GLY A 110 -8.63 -4.04 64.57
N VAL A 111 -8.25 -2.75 64.47
CA VAL A 111 -8.54 -1.75 65.50
C VAL A 111 -10.04 -1.43 65.47
N PRO A 112 -10.81 -1.66 66.55
CA PRO A 112 -12.20 -1.25 66.63
C PRO A 112 -12.32 0.26 66.52
N VAL A 113 -13.37 0.75 65.87
CA VAL A 113 -13.60 2.20 65.72
C VAL A 113 -14.44 2.71 66.88
N THR A 114 -13.92 3.67 67.64
CA THR A 114 -14.63 4.35 68.72
C THR A 114 -14.55 5.87 68.53
N GLN A 115 -15.60 6.59 68.95
CA GLN A 115 -15.69 8.03 68.75
C GLN A 115 -14.76 8.76 69.74
N GLY A 116 -13.92 9.68 69.24
CA GLY A 116 -12.97 10.43 70.07
C GLY A 116 -11.74 9.63 70.51
N GLU A 117 -11.36 8.60 69.74
CA GLU A 117 -10.16 7.82 70.00
C GLU A 117 -8.86 8.62 69.86
N ASP A 118 -7.88 8.19 70.64
CA ASP A 118 -6.52 8.71 70.64
C ASP A 118 -5.59 7.61 70.09
N CYS A 119 -5.18 7.77 68.84
CA CYS A 119 -4.35 6.80 68.14
C CYS A 119 -2.99 6.59 68.81
N GLU A 120 -2.42 7.62 69.46
CA GLU A 120 -1.12 7.50 70.13
C GLU A 120 -1.21 6.55 71.33
N LYS A 121 -2.29 6.65 72.11
CA LYS A 121 -2.55 5.73 73.23
C LYS A 121 -2.75 4.29 72.77
N ILE A 122 -3.45 4.09 71.65
CA ILE A 122 -3.65 2.75 71.07
C ILE A 122 -2.30 2.15 70.68
N VAL A 123 -1.45 2.91 70.00
CA VAL A 123 -0.11 2.47 69.60
C VAL A 123 0.79 2.21 70.81
N ALA A 124 0.77 3.07 71.83
CA ALA A 124 1.54 2.89 73.06
C ALA A 124 1.13 1.62 73.82
N CYS A 125 -0.18 1.39 74.01
CA CYS A 125 -0.70 0.16 74.61
C CYS A 125 -0.28 -1.09 73.84
N LEU A 126 -0.25 -1.03 72.50
CA LEU A 126 0.24 -2.12 71.65
C LEU A 126 1.74 -2.35 71.86
N GLY A 127 2.54 -1.28 71.88
CA GLY A 127 3.98 -1.31 72.13
C GLY A 127 4.34 -1.97 73.46
N GLU A 128 3.68 -1.56 74.55
CA GLU A 128 3.83 -2.19 75.87
C GLU A 128 3.51 -3.68 75.85
N ARG A 129 2.44 -4.08 75.14
CA ARG A 129 1.99 -5.48 75.05
C ARG A 129 3.00 -6.38 74.32
N ILE A 130 3.74 -5.83 73.36
CA ILE A 130 4.73 -6.55 72.55
C ILE A 130 6.16 -6.39 73.08
N GLY A 131 6.37 -5.65 74.16
CA GLY A 131 7.67 -5.45 74.79
C GLY A 131 8.56 -4.39 74.13
N CYS A 132 7.98 -3.50 73.32
CA CYS A 132 8.64 -2.36 72.70
C CYS A 132 7.97 -1.06 73.20
N PRO A 133 8.38 -0.53 74.38
CA PRO A 133 7.85 0.71 74.93
C PRO A 133 8.22 1.94 74.11
#